data_AF-A0A2A5YPM2-F1
#
_entry.id   AF-A0A2A5YPM2-F1
#
_cell.length_a   1.000
_cell.length_b   1.000
_cell.length_c   1.000
_cell.angle_alpha   90.00
_cell.angle_beta   90.00
_cell.angle_gamma   90.00
#
_symmetry.space_group_name_H-M   'P 1'
#
loop_
_entity.id
_entity.type
_entity.pdbx_description
1 polymer ?
#
loop_
_entity_poly.entity_id
_entity_poly.type
_entity_poly.pdbx_seq_one_letter_code
_entity_poly.pdbx_strand_id
1 'polypeptide(L)'
;MNTPQTTPPRPTRVQPETVPDIPVIGAEDESHASTIYSHYRTTLSNRRTGLSEHRTDLSEFRTDLSEFRTDLSKHRTEQGRQRTGMAVQRTRMAADRTLMAEVRTSLSMIGFGFTIYQTFESLAKSNVLNGGNAPRTFSLLLILLGMLILVGGIWRHIQFALELRARRAEMSTSGLIHGTSRYPVSVSLIVAIGLLIVGCMAALNILFGLTLFGGT
;
A
#
# COMPACT_ATOMS: atom_id res chain seq x y z
N MET A 1 1.35 -20.14 8.58
CA MET A 1 0.48 -19.38 9.50
C MET A 1 1.26 -19.26 10.81
N ASN A 2 2.02 -18.18 11.04
CA ASN A 2 2.77 -18.04 12.29
C ASN A 2 1.77 -17.77 13.41
N THR A 3 1.76 -18.64 14.41
CA THR A 3 1.04 -18.47 15.66
C THR A 3 1.41 -17.14 16.30
N PRO A 4 0.46 -16.44 16.96
CA PRO A 4 0.80 -15.29 17.76
C PRO A 4 1.78 -15.77 18.83
N GLN A 5 3.03 -15.28 18.77
CA GLN A 5 4.01 -15.53 19.84
C GLN A 5 3.35 -15.04 21.14
N THR A 6 3.19 -15.94 22.09
CA THR A 6 2.63 -15.60 23.40
C THR A 6 3.72 -14.91 24.22
N THR A 7 3.35 -13.85 24.93
CA THR A 7 4.28 -13.17 25.84
C THR A 7 4.95 -14.19 26.76
N PRO A 8 6.27 -14.16 26.96
CA PRO A 8 6.93 -15.08 27.86
C PRO A 8 6.30 -15.00 29.26
N PRO A 9 6.12 -16.13 29.96
CA PRO A 9 5.53 -16.14 31.29
C PRO A 9 6.48 -15.49 32.29
N ARG A 10 5.97 -14.57 33.12
CA ARG A 10 6.78 -13.95 34.17
C ARG A 10 7.06 -14.98 35.28
N PRO A 11 8.31 -15.13 35.75
CA PRO A 11 8.61 -15.98 36.90
C PRO A 11 7.87 -15.49 38.15
N THR A 12 7.46 -16.44 39.00
CA THR A 12 6.71 -16.16 40.23
C THR A 12 7.47 -15.17 41.12
N ARG A 13 6.76 -14.16 41.64
CA ARG A 13 7.37 -13.18 42.54
C ARG A 13 7.68 -13.85 43.88
N VAL A 14 8.95 -14.01 44.19
CA VAL A 14 9.39 -14.48 45.51
C VAL A 14 9.26 -13.32 46.48
N GLN A 15 8.43 -13.47 47.52
CA GLN A 15 8.42 -12.51 48.62
C GLN A 15 9.67 -12.75 49.47
N PRO A 16 10.50 -11.73 49.74
CA PRO A 16 11.63 -11.91 50.64
C PRO A 16 11.05 -12.17 52.04
N GLU A 17 11.19 -13.40 52.52
CA GLU A 17 10.95 -13.74 53.92
C GLU A 17 11.85 -12.86 54.82
N THR A 18 11.54 -12.61 56.09
CA THR A 18 12.42 -11.74 56.90
C THR A 18 13.78 -12.40 57.10
N VAL A 19 14.85 -11.60 57.25
CA VAL A 19 16.19 -12.15 57.51
C VAL A 19 16.15 -12.87 58.87
N PRO A 20 16.67 -14.10 58.99
CA PRO A 20 16.71 -14.76 60.28
C PRO A 20 17.58 -13.97 61.26
N ASP A 21 17.04 -13.74 62.45
CA ASP A 21 17.74 -13.02 63.51
C ASP A 21 19.06 -13.73 63.87
N ILE A 22 20.06 -12.92 64.21
CA ILE A 22 21.37 -13.43 64.59
C ILE A 22 21.21 -14.23 65.89
N PRO A 23 21.64 -15.50 65.95
CA PRO A 23 21.53 -16.28 67.17
C PRO A 23 22.39 -15.65 68.27
N VAL A 24 21.76 -15.27 69.38
CA VAL A 24 22.41 -14.79 70.60
C VAL A 24 22.65 -15.99 71.51
N ILE A 25 23.91 -16.25 71.88
CA ILE A 25 24.30 -17.45 72.63
C ILE A 25 24.72 -17.03 74.05
N GLY A 26 24.15 -17.66 75.07
CA GLY A 26 24.52 -17.44 76.47
C GLY A 26 25.81 -18.17 76.85
N ALA A 27 26.49 -17.71 77.91
CA ALA A 27 27.77 -18.28 78.37
C ALA A 27 27.70 -19.75 78.81
N GLU A 28 26.49 -20.28 79.06
CA GLU A 28 26.26 -21.66 79.52
C GLU A 28 26.14 -22.68 78.37
N ASP A 29 25.94 -22.22 77.12
CA ASP A 29 25.68 -23.05 75.93
C ASP A 29 26.86 -23.09 74.95
N GLU A 30 28.06 -22.73 75.41
CA GLU A 30 29.28 -22.56 74.60
C GLU A 30 29.66 -23.83 73.80
N SER A 31 29.35 -25.02 74.35
CA SER A 31 29.56 -26.33 73.71
C SER A 31 28.67 -26.59 72.50
N HIS A 32 27.48 -25.97 72.41
CA HIS A 32 26.52 -26.12 71.31
C HIS A 32 26.58 -24.95 70.31
N ALA A 33 27.35 -23.91 70.62
CA ALA A 33 27.45 -22.70 69.83
C ALA A 33 27.89 -22.95 68.38
N SER A 34 28.85 -23.86 68.16
CA SER A 34 29.35 -24.16 66.82
C SER A 34 28.27 -24.78 65.91
N THR A 35 27.42 -25.65 66.48
CA THR A 35 26.32 -26.29 65.77
C THR A 35 25.25 -25.27 65.39
N ILE A 36 24.90 -24.36 66.30
CA ILE A 36 23.93 -23.28 66.05
C ILE A 36 24.42 -22.35 64.94
N TYR A 37 25.68 -21.91 65.00
CA TYR A 37 26.25 -21.07 63.94
C TYR A 37 26.40 -21.80 62.60
N SER A 38 26.68 -23.11 62.61
CA SER A 38 26.75 -23.93 61.40
C SER A 38 25.38 -24.03 60.69
N HIS A 39 24.31 -24.28 61.46
CA HIS A 39 22.95 -24.24 60.93
C HIS A 39 22.59 -22.86 60.39
N TYR A 40 22.88 -21.79 61.14
CA TYR A 40 22.62 -20.41 60.70
C TYR A 40 23.33 -20.07 59.37
N ARG A 41 24.60 -20.45 59.24
CA ARG A 41 25.38 -20.27 58.00
C ARG A 41 24.81 -21.08 56.84
N THR A 42 24.37 -22.31 57.10
CA THR A 42 23.75 -23.17 56.08
C THR A 42 22.43 -22.55 55.58
N THR A 43 21.58 -22.06 56.48
CA THR A 43 20.34 -21.36 56.15
C THR A 43 20.59 -20.11 55.30
N LEU A 44 21.58 -19.29 55.68
CA LEU A 44 22.00 -18.12 54.87
C LEU A 44 22.55 -18.53 53.49
N SER A 45 23.33 -19.61 53.41
CA SER A 45 23.89 -20.11 52.15
C SER A 45 22.79 -20.56 51.19
N ASN A 46 21.85 -21.38 51.66
CA ASN A 46 20.71 -21.84 50.86
C ASN A 46 19.87 -20.65 50.36
N ARG A 47 19.68 -19.64 51.21
CA ARG A 47 18.97 -18.42 50.85
C ARG A 47 19.70 -17.58 49.81
N ARG A 48 21.03 -17.47 49.90
CA ARG A 48 21.85 -16.82 48.86
C ARG A 48 21.71 -17.54 47.53
N THR A 49 21.70 -18.87 47.53
CA THR A 49 21.51 -19.68 46.32
C THR A 49 20.13 -19.43 45.71
N GLY A 50 19.04 -19.51 46.49
CA GLY A 50 17.69 -19.24 45.99
C GLY A 50 17.49 -17.81 45.47
N LEU A 51 18.09 -16.80 46.11
CA LEU A 51 18.11 -15.43 45.57
C LEU A 51 18.93 -15.31 44.28
N SER A 52 19.99 -16.11 44.12
CA SER A 52 20.82 -16.12 42.91
C SER A 52 20.07 -16.77 41.75
N GLU A 53 19.41 -17.90 41.99
CA GLU A 53 18.50 -18.56 41.03
C GLU A 53 17.40 -17.60 40.59
N HIS A 54 16.72 -16.94 41.53
CA HIS A 54 15.69 -15.96 41.19
C HIS A 54 16.22 -14.79 40.35
N ARG A 55 17.47 -14.35 40.56
CA ARG A 55 18.11 -13.31 39.72
C ARG A 55 18.42 -13.83 38.31
N THR A 56 18.80 -15.09 38.18
CA THR A 56 19.02 -15.74 36.88
C THR A 56 17.69 -15.85 36.12
N ASP A 57 16.62 -16.35 36.75
CA ASP A 57 15.28 -16.44 36.14
C ASP A 57 14.77 -15.08 35.64
N LEU A 58 14.95 -14.03 36.44
CA LEU A 58 14.57 -12.67 36.04
C LEU A 58 15.43 -12.13 34.89
N SER A 59 16.68 -12.58 34.76
CA SER A 59 17.59 -12.17 33.69
C SER A 59 17.26 -12.88 32.36
N GLU A 60 16.94 -14.17 32.42
CA GLU A 60 16.41 -14.92 31.27
C GLU A 60 15.08 -14.33 30.80
N PHE A 61 14.14 -14.12 31.73
CA PHE A 61 12.85 -13.49 31.41
C PHE A 61 12.99 -12.11 30.75
N ARG A 62 13.96 -11.30 31.17
CA ARG A 62 14.25 -10.00 30.52
C ARG A 62 14.79 -10.15 29.10
N THR A 63 15.60 -11.18 28.87
CA THR A 63 16.18 -11.48 27.56
C THR A 63 15.09 -11.94 26.59
N ASP A 64 14.25 -12.90 27.01
CA ASP A 64 13.11 -13.38 26.23
C ASP A 64 12.14 -12.24 25.89
N LEU A 65 11.86 -11.36 26.86
CA LEU A 65 10.98 -10.22 26.65
C LEU A 65 11.59 -9.20 25.68
N SER A 66 12.92 -9.04 25.67
CA SER A 66 13.64 -8.19 24.72
C SER A 66 13.57 -8.74 23.29
N GLU A 67 13.77 -10.06 23.12
CA GLU A 67 13.62 -10.74 21.84
C GLU A 67 12.17 -10.65 21.32
N PHE A 68 11.20 -10.95 22.19
CA PHE A 68 9.78 -10.85 21.88
C PHE A 68 9.38 -9.46 21.37
N ARG A 69 9.87 -8.39 22.04
CA ARG A 69 9.63 -7.00 21.59
C ARG A 69 10.28 -6.69 20.25
N THR A 70 11.48 -7.22 20.01
CA THR A 70 12.20 -7.03 18.75
C THR A 70 11.45 -7.69 17.60
N ASP A 71 10.97 -8.91 17.80
CA ASP A 71 10.18 -9.63 16.80
C ASP A 71 8.83 -8.98 16.52
N LEU A 72 8.13 -8.51 17.57
CA LEU A 72 6.91 -7.73 17.41
C LEU A 72 7.18 -6.44 16.60
N SER A 73 8.32 -5.78 16.83
CA SER A 73 8.73 -4.58 16.09
C SER A 73 8.98 -4.87 14.60
N LYS A 74 9.71 -5.96 14.30
CA LYS A 74 9.92 -6.43 12.93
C LYS A 74 8.59 -6.74 12.25
N HIS A 75 7.70 -7.44 12.95
CA HIS A 75 6.39 -7.84 12.41
C HIS A 75 5.50 -6.63 12.10
N ARG A 76 5.48 -5.62 12.97
CA ARG A 76 4.78 -4.34 12.73
C ARG A 76 5.35 -3.60 11.53
N THR A 77 6.69 -3.56 11.41
CA THR A 77 7.37 -2.93 10.28
C THR A 77 6.97 -3.63 8.98
N GLU A 78 7.02 -4.95 8.92
CA GLU A 78 6.64 -5.74 7.74
C GLU A 78 5.16 -5.55 7.36
N GLN A 79 4.24 -5.58 8.34
CA GLN A 79 2.83 -5.27 8.08
C GLN A 79 2.64 -3.83 7.55
N GLY A 80 3.41 -2.87 8.06
CA GLY A 80 3.43 -1.49 7.55
C GLY A 80 3.83 -1.44 6.08
N ARG A 81 4.89 -2.16 5.70
CA ARG A 81 5.37 -2.24 4.31
C ARG A 81 4.33 -2.86 3.38
N GLN A 82 3.67 -3.94 3.81
CA GLN A 82 2.59 -4.58 3.04
C GLN A 82 1.41 -3.64 2.82
N ARG A 83 0.98 -2.91 3.86
CA ARG A 83 -0.09 -1.90 3.76
C ARG A 83 0.27 -0.80 2.75
N THR A 84 1.51 -0.32 2.76
CA THR A 84 2.01 0.66 1.79
C THR A 84 1.97 0.09 0.37
N GLY A 85 2.42 -1.15 0.17
CA GLY A 85 2.32 -1.84 -1.12
C GLY A 85 0.89 -1.91 -1.67
N MET A 86 -0.07 -2.29 -0.81
CA MET A 86 -1.49 -2.33 -1.16
C MET A 86 -2.09 -0.94 -1.42
N ALA A 87 -1.62 0.10 -0.71
CA ALA A 87 -2.04 1.48 -0.96
C ALA A 87 -1.63 1.95 -2.36
N VAL A 88 -0.39 1.65 -2.79
CA VAL A 88 0.06 2.00 -4.15
C VAL A 88 -0.77 1.28 -5.22
N GLN A 89 -1.14 0.01 -5.01
CA GLN A 89 -2.03 -0.70 -5.92
C GLN A 89 -3.41 -0.04 -6.02
N ARG A 90 -3.98 0.41 -4.89
CA ARG A 90 -5.26 1.15 -4.87
C ARG A 90 -5.17 2.47 -5.63
N THR A 91 -4.10 3.25 -5.43
CA THR A 91 -3.90 4.51 -6.16
C THR A 91 -3.82 4.28 -7.68
N ARG A 92 -3.15 3.21 -8.10
CA ARG A 92 -3.12 2.82 -9.51
C ARG A 92 -4.53 2.50 -10.04
N MET A 93 -5.28 1.65 -9.35
CA MET A 93 -6.65 1.31 -9.76
C MET A 93 -7.56 2.55 -9.85
N ALA A 94 -7.35 3.53 -8.96
CA ALA A 94 -8.06 4.81 -9.04
C ALA A 94 -7.71 5.57 -10.32
N ALA A 95 -6.42 5.66 -10.68
CA ALA A 95 -5.98 6.31 -11.92
C ALA A 95 -6.52 5.60 -13.18
N ASP A 96 -6.62 4.27 -13.16
CA ASP A 96 -7.24 3.47 -14.23
C ASP A 96 -8.74 3.79 -14.37
N ARG A 97 -9.47 3.92 -13.25
CA ARG A 97 -10.90 4.31 -13.25
C ARG A 97 -11.10 5.72 -13.81
N THR A 98 -10.24 6.67 -13.44
CA THR A 98 -10.30 8.03 -13.97
C THR A 98 -10.08 8.02 -15.49
N LEU A 99 -9.12 7.24 -16.00
CA LEU A 99 -8.90 7.13 -17.44
C LEU A 99 -10.12 6.50 -18.14
N MET A 100 -10.75 5.48 -17.56
CA MET A 100 -12.00 4.94 -18.12
C MET A 100 -13.14 5.96 -18.16
N ALA A 101 -13.27 6.80 -17.13
CA ALA A 101 -14.26 7.86 -17.12
C ALA A 101 -14.00 8.91 -18.21
N GLU A 102 -12.73 9.34 -18.36
CA GLU A 102 -12.31 10.26 -19.42
C GLU A 102 -12.56 9.67 -20.82
N VAL A 103 -12.25 8.38 -21.03
CA VAL A 103 -12.55 7.66 -22.28
C VAL A 103 -14.05 7.69 -22.59
N ARG A 104 -14.91 7.43 -21.60
CA ARG A 104 -16.37 7.45 -21.79
C ARG A 104 -16.87 8.83 -22.18
N THR A 105 -16.45 9.86 -21.46
CA THR A 105 -16.83 11.25 -21.77
C THR A 105 -16.38 11.65 -23.16
N SER A 106 -15.15 11.30 -23.52
CA SER A 106 -14.58 11.57 -24.84
C SER A 106 -15.36 10.85 -25.95
N LEU A 107 -15.68 9.57 -25.76
CA LEU A 107 -16.43 8.78 -26.73
C LEU A 107 -17.86 9.31 -26.92
N SER A 108 -18.53 9.72 -25.84
CA SER A 108 -19.85 10.35 -25.92
C SER A 108 -19.83 11.67 -26.68
N MET A 109 -18.82 12.51 -26.45
CA MET A 109 -18.65 13.74 -27.24
C MET A 109 -18.38 13.43 -28.71
N ILE A 110 -17.39 12.58 -29.01
CA ILE A 110 -17.07 12.23 -30.40
C ILE A 110 -18.30 11.65 -31.10
N GLY A 111 -18.97 10.67 -30.49
CA GLY A 111 -20.18 10.05 -31.05
C GLY A 111 -21.33 11.04 -31.26
N PHE A 112 -21.58 11.93 -30.30
CA PHE A 112 -22.60 12.97 -30.44
C PHE A 112 -22.27 13.96 -31.55
N GLY A 113 -20.99 14.34 -31.69
CA GLY A 113 -20.51 15.18 -32.79
C GLY A 113 -20.74 14.54 -34.15
N PHE A 114 -20.48 13.23 -34.29
CA PHE A 114 -20.78 12.47 -35.51
C PHE A 114 -22.29 12.38 -35.81
N THR A 115 -23.12 12.17 -34.79
CA THR A 115 -24.57 12.12 -34.97
C THR A 115 -25.11 13.46 -35.46
N ILE A 116 -24.67 14.57 -34.86
CA ILE A 116 -25.04 15.93 -35.31
C ILE A 116 -24.58 16.15 -36.76
N TYR A 117 -23.34 15.79 -37.09
CA TYR A 117 -22.85 15.94 -38.45
C TYR A 117 -23.75 15.24 -39.46
N GLN A 118 -24.10 13.96 -39.21
CA GLN A 118 -24.93 13.16 -40.10
C GLN A 118 -26.38 13.65 -40.20
N THR A 119 -27.01 14.04 -39.08
CA THR A 119 -28.40 14.52 -39.10
C THR A 119 -28.53 15.83 -39.86
N PHE A 120 -27.61 16.78 -39.64
CA PHE A 120 -27.62 18.05 -40.37
C PHE A 120 -27.23 17.88 -41.84
N GLU A 121 -26.30 16.98 -42.17
CA GLU A 121 -25.98 16.68 -43.57
C GLU A 121 -27.18 16.07 -44.31
N SER A 122 -27.94 15.19 -43.65
CA SER A 122 -29.16 14.60 -44.22
C SER A 122 -30.26 15.64 -44.47
N LEU A 123 -30.46 16.59 -43.55
CA LEU A 123 -31.41 17.69 -43.69
C LEU A 123 -30.98 18.73 -44.75
N ALA A 124 -29.68 18.95 -44.92
CA ALA A 124 -29.18 19.81 -45.99
C ALA A 124 -29.46 19.21 -47.37
N LYS A 125 -29.36 17.87 -47.51
CA LYS A 125 -29.66 17.16 -48.76
C LYS A 125 -31.15 17.23 -49.15
N SER A 126 -32.07 17.38 -48.20
CA SER A 126 -33.51 17.53 -48.49
C SER A 126 -33.94 18.97 -48.83
N ASN A 127 -32.99 19.90 -48.99
CA ASN A 127 -33.22 21.31 -49.35
C ASN A 127 -34.11 22.09 -48.35
N VAL A 128 -34.26 21.58 -47.12
CA VAL A 128 -35.05 22.20 -46.04
C VAL A 128 -34.27 23.33 -45.33
N LEU A 129 -32.94 23.31 -45.42
CA LEU A 129 -32.05 24.29 -44.80
C LEU A 129 -31.12 24.94 -45.83
N ASN A 130 -31.25 26.24 -46.06
CA ASN A 130 -30.26 27.02 -46.83
C ASN A 130 -28.91 26.96 -46.10
N GLY A 131 -27.94 26.31 -46.73
CA GLY A 131 -26.68 25.86 -46.13
C GLY A 131 -25.84 26.97 -45.49
N GLY A 132 -25.79 26.97 -44.17
CA GLY A 132 -24.75 27.67 -43.40
C GLY A 132 -23.68 26.71 -42.90
N ASN A 133 -22.44 27.17 -42.77
CA ASN A 133 -21.31 26.39 -42.22
C ASN A 133 -21.42 26.07 -40.71
N ALA A 134 -22.45 26.59 -40.03
CA ALA A 134 -22.62 26.50 -38.58
C ALA A 134 -22.71 25.05 -38.04
N PRO A 135 -23.47 24.10 -38.65
CA PRO A 135 -23.59 22.74 -38.13
C PRO A 135 -22.30 21.91 -38.25
N ARG A 136 -21.55 22.11 -39.34
CA ARG A 136 -20.24 21.46 -39.52
C ARG A 136 -19.22 21.96 -38.50
N THR A 137 -19.20 23.26 -38.25
CA THR A 137 -18.31 23.86 -37.26
C THR A 137 -18.61 23.33 -35.85
N PHE A 138 -19.90 23.23 -35.50
CA PHE A 138 -20.31 22.73 -34.18
C PHE A 138 -19.94 21.26 -33.95
N SER A 139 -20.21 20.39 -34.93
CA SER A 139 -19.84 18.97 -34.85
C SER A 139 -18.33 18.76 -34.79
N LEU A 140 -17.55 19.50 -35.59
CA LEU A 140 -16.09 19.47 -35.55
C LEU A 140 -15.54 19.91 -34.19
N LEU A 141 -16.07 20.98 -33.60
CA LEU A 141 -15.66 21.42 -32.27
C LEU A 141 -15.91 20.34 -31.21
N LEU A 142 -17.03 19.63 -31.30
CA LEU A 142 -17.41 18.61 -30.33
C LEU A 142 -16.53 17.35 -30.46
N ILE A 143 -16.19 16.95 -31.69
CA ILE A 143 -15.23 15.87 -31.96
C ILE A 143 -13.82 16.27 -31.48
N LEU A 144 -13.36 17.48 -31.80
CA LEU A 144 -12.05 17.99 -31.38
C LEU A 144 -11.95 18.08 -29.85
N LEU A 145 -13.01 18.54 -29.19
CA LEU A 145 -13.08 18.61 -27.72
C LEU A 145 -13.00 17.21 -27.10
N GLY A 146 -13.75 16.24 -27.62
CA GLY A 146 -13.67 14.85 -27.18
C GLY A 146 -12.28 14.24 -27.40
N MET A 147 -11.64 14.50 -28.53
CA MET A 147 -10.26 14.07 -28.78
C MET A 147 -9.27 14.74 -27.82
N LEU A 148 -9.43 16.04 -27.53
CA LEU A 148 -8.57 16.77 -26.59
C LEU A 148 -8.67 16.19 -25.18
N ILE A 149 -9.88 15.90 -24.70
CA ILE A 149 -10.09 15.23 -23.39
C ILE A 149 -9.41 13.86 -23.38
N LEU A 150 -9.52 13.08 -24.46
CA LEU A 150 -8.91 11.76 -24.56
C LEU A 150 -7.38 11.83 -24.53
N VAL A 151 -6.78 12.75 -25.31
CA VAL A 151 -5.33 12.99 -25.31
C VAL A 151 -4.86 13.45 -23.93
N GLY A 152 -5.58 14.39 -23.30
CA GLY A 152 -5.30 14.86 -21.95
C GLY A 152 -5.35 13.73 -20.91
N GLY A 153 -6.33 12.84 -21.00
CA GLY A 153 -6.45 11.68 -20.12
C GLY A 153 -5.30 10.67 -20.30
N ILE A 154 -4.92 10.39 -21.55
CA ILE A 154 -3.75 9.54 -21.86
C ILE A 154 -2.47 10.19 -21.31
N TRP A 155 -2.27 11.48 -21.55
CA TRP A 155 -1.11 12.23 -21.05
C TRP A 155 -1.02 12.17 -19.53
N ARG A 156 -2.10 12.51 -18.82
CA ARG A 156 -2.19 12.44 -17.36
C ARG A 156 -1.88 11.04 -16.84
N HIS A 157 -2.40 10.01 -17.49
CA HIS A 157 -2.17 8.62 -17.08
C HIS A 157 -0.70 8.19 -17.29
N ILE A 158 -0.06 8.61 -18.38
CA ILE A 158 1.36 8.36 -18.62
C ILE A 158 2.21 9.09 -17.57
N GLN A 159 1.95 10.38 -17.33
CA GLN A 159 2.65 11.16 -16.31
C GLN A 159 2.52 10.52 -14.93
N PHE A 160 1.30 10.13 -14.54
CA PHE A 160 1.06 9.42 -13.29
C PHE A 160 1.82 8.09 -13.23
N ALA A 161 1.86 7.32 -14.32
CA ALA A 161 2.57 6.04 -14.38
C ALA A 161 4.11 6.20 -14.32
N LEU A 162 4.65 7.33 -14.79
CA LEU A 162 6.06 7.69 -14.66
C LEU A 162 6.38 8.14 -13.23
N GLU A 163 5.56 9.03 -12.67
CA GLU A 163 5.73 9.51 -11.29
C GLU A 163 5.65 8.35 -10.28
N LEU A 164 4.70 7.43 -10.45
CA LEU A 164 4.56 6.27 -9.58
C LEU A 164 5.74 5.30 -9.70
N ARG A 165 6.38 5.23 -10.88
CA ARG A 165 7.60 4.44 -11.09
C ARG A 165 8.80 5.09 -10.42
N ALA A 166 8.97 6.41 -10.54
CA ALA A 166 10.03 7.16 -9.86
C ALA A 166 9.91 7.03 -8.33
N ARG A 167 8.73 7.35 -7.77
CA ARG A 167 8.47 7.22 -6.32
C ARG A 167 8.67 5.80 -5.83
N ARG A 168 8.31 4.78 -6.62
CA ARG A 168 8.55 3.38 -6.23
C ARG A 168 10.04 3.03 -6.26
N ALA A 169 10.79 3.50 -7.25
CA ALA A 169 12.23 3.25 -7.32
C ALA A 169 12.94 3.78 -6.06
N GLU A 170 12.57 4.96 -5.60
CA GLU A 170 13.04 5.53 -4.33
C GLU A 170 12.66 4.65 -3.13
N MET A 171 11.38 4.28 -3.00
CA MET A 171 10.89 3.44 -1.89
C MET A 171 11.47 2.01 -1.90
N SER A 172 11.85 1.49 -3.07
CA SER A 172 12.50 0.20 -3.20
C SER A 172 13.97 0.28 -2.82
N THR A 173 14.66 1.36 -3.21
CA THR A 173 16.08 1.60 -2.91
C THR A 173 16.29 1.82 -1.42
N SER A 174 15.37 2.52 -0.76
CA SER A 174 15.40 2.73 0.69
C SER A 174 14.99 1.48 1.49
N GLY A 175 14.73 0.35 0.83
CA GLY A 175 14.29 -0.88 1.48
C GLY A 175 12.99 -0.69 2.26
N LEU A 176 12.06 0.14 1.78
CA LEU A 176 10.71 0.30 2.36
C LEU A 176 9.68 -0.65 1.73
N ILE A 177 9.93 -1.23 0.55
CA ILE A 177 8.99 -2.16 -0.09
C ILE A 177 9.76 -3.32 -0.74
N HIS A 178 9.55 -4.55 -0.25
CA HIS A 178 10.07 -5.78 -0.88
C HIS A 178 8.92 -6.41 -1.66
N GLY A 179 8.88 -6.19 -2.98
CA GLY A 179 7.76 -6.70 -3.78
C GLY A 179 8.03 -6.65 -5.27
N THR A 180 8.50 -7.78 -5.81
CA THR A 180 8.53 -8.12 -7.24
C THR A 180 7.10 -8.39 -7.73
N SER A 181 6.29 -7.34 -7.86
CA SER A 181 5.02 -7.45 -8.58
C SER A 181 5.26 -7.02 -10.03
N ARG A 182 5.18 -7.99 -10.95
CA ARG A 182 5.25 -7.77 -12.40
C ARG A 182 4.19 -6.72 -12.74
N TYR A 183 4.58 -5.64 -13.41
CA TYR A 183 3.67 -4.56 -13.80
C TYR A 183 2.86 -4.98 -15.03
N PRO A 184 1.58 -5.40 -14.93
CA PRO A 184 0.79 -5.58 -16.14
C PRO A 184 0.52 -4.20 -16.75
N VAL A 185 0.63 -4.11 -18.07
CA VAL A 185 0.20 -2.93 -18.84
C VAL A 185 -1.30 -2.73 -18.61
N SER A 186 -1.75 -1.50 -18.40
CA SER A 186 -3.17 -1.26 -18.18
C SER A 186 -3.95 -1.42 -19.49
N VAL A 187 -4.93 -2.33 -19.51
CA VAL A 187 -5.79 -2.57 -20.68
C VAL A 187 -6.53 -1.29 -21.09
N SER A 188 -6.88 -0.44 -20.11
CA SER A 188 -7.57 0.82 -20.36
C SER A 188 -6.74 1.80 -21.20
N LEU A 189 -5.42 1.83 -21.02
CA LEU A 189 -4.51 2.64 -21.83
C LEU A 189 -4.46 2.16 -23.28
N ILE A 190 -4.43 0.84 -23.50
CA ILE A 190 -4.45 0.24 -24.85
C ILE A 190 -5.75 0.62 -25.56
N VAL A 191 -6.89 0.49 -24.88
CA VAL A 191 -8.19 0.87 -25.41
C VAL A 191 -8.25 2.37 -25.72
N ALA A 192 -7.75 3.24 -24.83
CA ALA A 192 -7.73 4.67 -25.05
C ALA A 192 -6.88 5.08 -26.27
N ILE A 193 -5.71 4.47 -26.45
CA ILE A 193 -4.85 4.70 -27.63
C ILE A 193 -5.55 4.21 -28.90
N GLY A 194 -6.16 3.02 -28.88
CA GLY A 194 -6.93 2.51 -30.02
C GLY A 194 -8.08 3.44 -30.41
N LEU A 195 -8.85 3.93 -29.44
CA LEU A 195 -9.94 4.89 -29.67
C LEU A 195 -9.42 6.24 -30.18
N LEU A 196 -8.25 6.69 -29.72
CA LEU A 196 -7.63 7.92 -30.22
C LEU A 196 -7.26 7.79 -31.69
N ILE A 197 -6.70 6.65 -32.11
CA ILE A 197 -6.35 6.39 -33.51
C ILE A 197 -7.61 6.41 -34.38
N VAL A 198 -8.67 5.72 -33.95
CA VAL A 198 -9.96 5.69 -34.67
C VAL A 198 -10.57 7.09 -34.75
N GLY A 199 -10.60 7.84 -33.65
CA GLY A 199 -11.12 9.21 -33.62
C GLY A 199 -10.33 10.15 -34.53
N CYS A 200 -9.01 10.05 -34.54
CA CYS A 200 -8.14 10.84 -35.40
C CYS A 200 -8.38 10.50 -36.88
N MET A 201 -8.42 9.21 -37.25
CA MET A 201 -8.74 8.78 -38.61
C MET A 201 -10.10 9.32 -39.08
N ALA A 202 -11.12 9.25 -38.23
CA ALA A 202 -12.45 9.71 -38.56
C ALA A 202 -12.52 11.24 -38.70
N ALA A 203 -11.81 11.99 -37.85
CA ALA A 203 -11.69 13.45 -37.97
C ALA A 203 -10.93 13.86 -39.24
N LEU A 204 -9.85 13.16 -39.60
CA LEU A 204 -9.09 13.38 -40.83
C LEU A 204 -9.95 13.11 -42.08
N ASN A 205 -10.77 12.06 -42.07
CA ASN A 205 -11.70 11.78 -43.16
C ASN A 205 -12.69 12.94 -43.37
N ILE A 206 -13.28 13.48 -42.29
CA ILE A 206 -14.18 14.65 -42.39
C ILE A 206 -13.43 15.90 -42.87
N LEU A 207 -12.22 16.14 -42.35
CA LEU A 207 -11.47 17.36 -42.63
C LEU A 207 -10.92 17.40 -44.06
N PHE A 208 -10.39 16.27 -44.55
CA PHE A 208 -9.74 16.19 -45.86
C PHE A 208 -10.66 15.67 -46.96
N GLY A 209 -11.86 15.17 -46.63
CA GLY A 209 -12.75 14.54 -47.61
C GLY A 209 -12.13 13.31 -48.30
N LEU A 210 -11.03 12.77 -47.75
CA LEU A 210 -10.35 11.59 -48.26
C LEU A 210 -11.20 10.37 -47.92
N THR A 211 -11.95 9.86 -48.89
CA THR A 211 -12.71 8.61 -48.82
C THR A 211 -11.78 7.42 -48.59
N LEU A 212 -11.23 7.28 -47.39
CA LEU A 212 -10.28 6.23 -47.02
C LEU A 212 -10.96 4.84 -46.96
N PHE A 213 -12.31 4.80 -46.95
CA PHE A 213 -13.15 3.60 -47.01
C PHE A 213 -14.07 3.57 -48.24
N GLY A 214 -13.70 4.24 -49.33
CA GLY A 214 -14.41 4.19 -50.61
C GLY A 214 -13.55 3.53 -51.69
N GLY A 215 -13.44 2.20 -51.64
CA GLY A 215 -12.99 1.40 -52.78
C GLY A 215 -14.22 0.97 -53.57
N THR A 216 -14.30 1.48 -54.81
CA THR A 216 -15.30 1.29 -55.89
C THR A 216 -16.69 1.87 -55.66
#